data_AF-A0A060CEV5-F1
#
_entry.id   AF-A0A060CEV5-F1
#
_cell.length_a   1.000
_cell.length_b   1.000
_cell.length_c   1.000
_cell.angle_alpha   90.00
_cell.angle_beta   90.00
_cell.angle_gamma   90.00
#
_symmetry.space_group_name_H-M   'P 1'
#
loop_
_entity.id
_entity.type
_entity.pdbx_description
1 polymer ?
#
loop_
_entity_poly.entity_id
_entity_poly.type
_entity_poly.pdbx_seq_one_letter_code
_entity_poly.pdbx_strand_id
1 'polypeptide(L)' 'MAGSEVKYYLSAADFVIQPYRNATQSGVTPLAYHFEKPMLVTNVGGLPGLVPDRKVGLIAEPDPQSIAQK' A
#
# COMPACT_ATOMS: atom_id res chain seq x y z
N MET A 1 -2.81 1.14 -23.09
CA MET A 1 -1.78 0.15 -22.72
C MET A 1 -1.12 0.64 -21.45
N ALA A 2 -1.10 -0.20 -20.40
CA ALA A 2 -0.65 -0.04 -19.00
C ALA A 2 -1.75 -0.49 -18.00
N GLY A 3 -2.97 0.06 -18.10
CA GLY A 3 -4.05 -0.27 -17.15
C GLY A 3 -4.61 -1.70 -17.24
N SER A 4 -4.53 -2.34 -18.40
CA SER A 4 -5.10 -3.68 -18.63
C SER A 4 -4.36 -4.80 -17.91
N GLU A 5 -3.09 -4.59 -17.54
CA GLU A 5 -2.26 -5.60 -16.90
C GLU A 5 -2.24 -5.48 -15.38
N VAL A 6 -2.63 -4.32 -14.83
CA VAL A 6 -2.70 -4.05 -13.37
C VAL A 6 -3.51 -5.13 -12.65
N LYS A 7 -4.61 -5.60 -13.26
CA LYS A 7 -5.42 -6.68 -12.70
C LYS A 7 -4.66 -7.99 -12.51
N TYR A 8 -3.73 -8.32 -13.42
CA TYR A 8 -2.96 -9.56 -13.33
C TYR A 8 -1.91 -9.44 -12.22
N TYR A 9 -1.20 -8.31 -12.14
CA TYR A 9 -0.23 -8.07 -11.08
C TYR A 9 -0.87 -8.06 -9.70
N LEU A 10 -1.96 -7.30 -9.52
CA LEU A 10 -2.65 -7.22 -8.23
C LEU A 10 -3.29 -8.55 -7.84
N SER A 11 -3.94 -9.26 -8.78
CA SER A 11 -4.53 -10.56 -8.48
C SER A 11 -3.49 -11.59 -8.04
N ALA A 12 -2.30 -11.56 -8.65
CA ALA A 12 -1.20 -12.47 -8.33
C ALA A 12 -0.38 -12.07 -7.10
N ALA A 13 -0.51 -10.83 -6.61
CA ALA A 13 0.22 -10.35 -5.45
C ALA A 13 -0.48 -10.75 -4.14
N ASP A 14 0.32 -11.01 -3.10
CA ASP A 14 -0.16 -11.19 -1.73
C ASP A 14 -0.30 -9.85 -0.98
N PHE A 15 0.46 -8.84 -1.38
CA PHE A 15 0.53 -7.53 -0.72
C PHE A 15 0.78 -6.39 -1.71
N VAL A 16 0.28 -5.19 -1.39
CA VAL A 16 0.58 -3.96 -2.14
C VAL A 16 1.37 -3.00 -1.25
N ILE A 17 2.62 -2.75 -1.61
CA ILE A 17 3.52 -1.89 -0.83
C ILE A 17 3.55 -0.48 -1.44
N GLN A 18 3.35 0.52 -0.59
CA GLN A 18 3.29 1.94 -0.94
C GLN A 18 4.34 2.73 -0.15
N PRO A 19 5.64 2.57 -0.49
CA PRO A 19 6.76 3.03 0.34
C PRO A 19 7.08 4.51 0.06
N TYR A 20 6.10 5.38 0.24
CA TYR A 20 6.26 6.82 -0.03
C TYR A 20 7.18 7.48 0.99
N ARG A 21 8.10 8.32 0.52
CA ARG A 21 8.87 9.24 1.40
C ARG A 21 8.06 10.46 1.80
N ASN A 22 7.14 10.90 0.94
CA ASN A 22 6.20 11.98 1.18
C ASN A 22 4.98 11.75 0.26
N ALA A 23 3.78 11.81 0.81
CA ALA A 23 2.53 11.71 0.07
C ALA A 23 1.38 12.25 0.92
N THR A 24 0.42 12.96 0.33
CA THR A 24 -0.84 13.28 1.02
C THR A 24 -1.79 12.08 0.98
N GLN A 25 -1.88 11.42 -0.17
CA GLN A 25 -2.74 10.27 -0.46
C GLN A 25 -2.09 9.42 -1.55
N SER A 26 -2.63 8.23 -1.80
CA SER A 26 -2.21 7.35 -2.88
C SER A 26 -3.37 6.96 -3.78
N GLY A 27 -3.19 7.13 -5.09
CA GLY A 27 -4.12 6.60 -6.09
C GLY A 27 -4.09 5.07 -6.21
N VAL A 28 -3.11 4.40 -5.59
CA VAL A 28 -3.01 2.93 -5.58
C VAL A 28 -3.87 2.33 -4.47
N THR A 29 -4.15 3.07 -3.38
CA THR A 29 -4.97 2.57 -2.27
C THR A 29 -6.37 2.10 -2.71
N PRO A 30 -7.14 2.85 -3.52
CA PRO A 30 -8.43 2.36 -4.04
C PRO A 30 -8.31 1.09 -4.89
N LEU A 31 -7.20 0.93 -5.65
CA LEU A 31 -6.96 -0.27 -6.44
C LEU A 31 -6.67 -1.48 -5.54
N ALA A 32 -5.82 -1.31 -4.53
CA ALA A 32 -5.54 -2.38 -3.57
C ALA A 32 -6.82 -2.83 -2.84
N TYR A 33 -7.68 -1.89 -2.44
CA TYR A 33 -9.00 -2.23 -1.90
C TYR A 33 -9.88 -2.98 -2.90
N HIS A 34 -9.95 -2.55 -4.16
CA HIS A 34 -10.77 -3.19 -5.18
C HIS A 34 -10.38 -4.65 -5.43
N PHE A 35 -9.08 -4.96 -5.37
CA PHE A 35 -8.55 -6.31 -5.52
C PHE A 35 -8.40 -7.06 -4.19
N GLU A 36 -8.92 -6.50 -3.09
CA GLU A 36 -8.89 -7.06 -1.75
C GLU A 36 -7.47 -7.42 -1.27
N LYS A 37 -6.49 -6.58 -1.67
CA LYS A 37 -5.08 -6.79 -1.33
C LYS A 37 -4.70 -6.01 -0.08
N PRO A 38 -4.16 -6.69 0.94
CA PRO A 38 -3.64 -5.99 2.11
C PRO A 38 -2.44 -5.13 1.71
N MET A 39 -2.25 -4.02 2.43
CA MET A 39 -1.31 -2.97 2.05
C MET A 39 -0.22 -2.74 3.08
N LEU A 40 1.00 -2.42 2.65
CA LEU A 40 2.03 -1.84 3.53
C LEU A 40 2.15 -0.37 3.14
N VAL A 41 1.90 0.54 4.06
CA VAL A 41 2.04 1.98 3.81
C VAL A 41 3.08 2.57 4.73
N THR A 42 3.74 3.63 4.26
CA THR A 42 4.59 4.44 5.13
C THR A 42 3.77 5.46 5.92
N ASN A 43 4.28 5.84 7.09
CA ASN A 43 3.67 6.79 8.02
C ASN A 43 3.85 8.24 7.56
N VAL A 44 3.28 8.57 6.39
CA VAL A 44 3.36 9.91 5.78
C VAL A 44 1.99 10.36 5.28
N GLY A 45 1.75 11.67 5.43
CA GLY A 45 0.47 12.33 5.12
C GLY A 45 -0.75 11.57 5.61
N GLY A 46 -1.69 11.29 4.72
CA GLY A 46 -2.97 10.65 5.05
C GLY A 46 -2.98 9.11 4.94
N LEU A 47 -1.86 8.47 4.60
CA LEU A 47 -1.85 7.02 4.33
C LEU A 47 -2.23 6.16 5.55
N PRO A 48 -1.72 6.41 6.77
CA PRO A 48 -2.15 5.71 7.99
C PRO A 48 -3.67 5.74 8.23
N GLY A 49 -4.32 6.85 7.88
CA GLY A 49 -5.76 7.01 8.06
C GLY A 49 -6.60 6.21 7.07
N LEU A 50 -6.04 5.92 5.88
CA LEU A 50 -6.70 5.14 4.84
C LEU A 50 -6.44 3.64 4.97
N VAL A 51 -5.41 3.23 5.73
CA VAL A 51 -5.04 1.83 5.94
C VAL A 51 -4.98 1.54 7.44
N PRO A 52 -6.13 1.23 8.07
CA PRO A 52 -6.16 0.83 9.47
C PRO A 52 -5.18 -0.31 9.78
N ASP A 53 -4.23 -0.01 10.68
CA ASP A 53 -3.14 -0.92 11.04
C ASP A 53 -3.66 -2.27 11.57
N ARG A 54 -3.04 -3.35 11.10
CA ARG A 54 -3.35 -4.76 11.42
C ARG A 54 -4.78 -5.19 11.12
N LYS A 55 -5.55 -4.39 10.38
CA LYS A 55 -6.89 -4.75 9.88
C LYS A 55 -6.90 -4.98 8.39
N VAL A 56 -6.35 -4.02 7.63
CA VAL A 56 -6.30 -4.06 6.16
C VAL A 56 -4.88 -3.90 5.63
N GLY A 57 -3.89 -3.87 6.52
CA GLY A 57 -2.51 -3.62 6.17
C GLY A 57 -1.62 -3.38 7.38
N LEU A 58 -0.39 -2.94 7.09
CA LEU A 58 0.64 -2.58 8.08
C LEU A 58 1.15 -1.18 7.80
N ILE A 59 1.51 -0.48 8.87
CA ILE A 59 2.14 0.84 8.79
C ILE A 59 3.63 0.72 9.17
N ALA A 60 4.50 1.24 8.32
CA ALA A 60 5.95 1.37 8.54
C ALA A 60 6.38 2.83 8.57
N GLU A 61 7.55 3.12 9.14
CA GLU A 61 8.19 4.43 8.97
C GLU A 61 8.80 4.54 7.56
N PRO A 62 9.01 5.75 7.00
CA PRO A 62 9.49 5.97 5.63
C PRO A 62 10.99 5.69 5.45
N ASP A 63 11.48 4.59 6.03
CA ASP A 63 12.86 4.12 5.94
C ASP A 63 12.92 2.61 5.65
N PRO A 64 14.03 2.12 5.05
CA PRO A 64 14.13 0.72 4.65
C PRO A 64 14.08 -0.29 5.81
N GLN A 65 14.57 0.07 7.00
CA GLN A 65 14.64 -0.86 8.13
C GLN A 65 13.25 -1.11 8.69
N SER A 66 12.45 -0.05 8.86
CA SER A 66 11.07 -0.16 9.32
C SER A 66 10.21 -0.96 8.37
N ILE A 67 10.36 -0.76 7.05
CA ILE A 67 9.63 -1.53 6.03
C ILE A 67 9.99 -3.02 6.09
N ALA A 68 11.28 -3.35 6.23
CA ALA A 68 11.74 -4.74 6.25
C ALA A 68 11.31 -5.54 7.50
N GLN A 69 10.90 -4.86 8.57
CA GLN A 69 10.45 -5.49 9.82
C GLN A 69 8.95 -5.79 9.88
N LYS A 70 8.20 -5.40 8.85
CA LYS A 70 6.77 -5.68 8.72
C LYS A 70 6.52 -6.96 7.97
#